data_AF-A0AAV9H8Q0-F1
#
_entry.id   AF-A0AAV9H8Q0-F1
#
_cell.length_a   1.000
_cell.length_b   1.000
_cell.length_c   1.000
_cell.angle_alpha   90.00
_cell.angle_beta   90.00
_cell.angle_gamma   90.00
#
_symmetry.space_group_name_H-M   'P 1'
#
loop_
_entity.id
_entity.type
_entity.pdbx_description
1 polymer ?
#
loop_
_entity_poly.entity_id
_entity_poly.type
_entity_poly.pdbx_seq_one_letter_code
_entity_poly.pdbx_strand_id
1 'polypeptide(L)'
;MQDTNGQLVPEVAGSQPRFLSQYVHDLGKPGDADCGRGVNETLEVIAALESAGIDCCVVGTKALVYYGARRVPLNWDICVPTELFDQAIALFTSAPLNEKYEPWHRIMPEAKMLMHTYPRFTLKGVNFFFIILPSFECLLSPKPENCERSASGIPYPKLELFAQSLMDLQQYADLDDLVDGMDLDQAWGEAHLQLDK
;
A
#
# COMPACT_ATOMS: atom_id res chain seq x y z
N MET A 1 28.10 -35.92 -20.06
CA MET A 1 28.82 -37.18 -19.79
C MET A 1 27.81 -38.31 -20.01
N GLN A 2 28.04 -39.20 -20.97
CA GLN A 2 27.20 -40.37 -21.23
C GLN A 2 27.69 -41.54 -20.37
N ASP A 3 26.77 -42.34 -19.82
CA ASP A 3 27.12 -43.62 -19.20
C ASP A 3 27.00 -44.78 -20.22
N THR A 4 27.47 -45.96 -19.82
CA THR A 4 27.82 -47.09 -20.69
C THR A 4 26.65 -47.82 -21.36
N ASN A 5 25.45 -47.24 -21.40
CA ASN A 5 24.29 -47.81 -22.10
C ASN A 5 23.61 -46.86 -23.11
N GLY A 6 24.22 -45.73 -23.48
CA GLY A 6 23.80 -44.95 -24.65
C GLY A 6 22.41 -44.30 -24.56
N GLN A 7 21.88 -44.10 -23.35
CA GLN A 7 20.65 -43.32 -23.13
C GLN A 7 21.00 -41.87 -22.74
N LEU A 8 20.34 -40.91 -23.39
CA LEU A 8 20.43 -39.50 -23.04
C LEU A 8 19.86 -39.30 -21.62
N VAL A 9 20.70 -38.85 -20.70
CA VAL A 9 20.28 -38.40 -19.38
C VAL A 9 19.39 -37.16 -19.56
N PRO A 10 18.14 -37.15 -19.09
CA PRO A 10 17.32 -35.96 -19.15
C PRO A 10 17.97 -34.88 -18.30
N GLU A 11 18.18 -33.71 -18.92
CA GLU A 11 18.63 -32.49 -18.30
C GLU A 11 17.70 -32.17 -17.13
N VAL A 12 18.24 -32.24 -15.91
CA VAL A 12 17.50 -31.89 -14.69
C VAL A 12 17.18 -30.40 -14.80
N ALA A 13 15.95 -30.09 -15.20
CA ALA A 13 15.40 -28.74 -15.12
C ALA A 13 15.64 -28.25 -13.70
N GLY A 14 16.51 -27.23 -13.58
CA GLY A 14 16.87 -26.64 -12.31
C GLY A 14 15.61 -26.25 -11.57
N SER A 15 15.33 -26.95 -10.47
CA SER A 15 14.31 -26.53 -9.53
C SER A 15 14.75 -25.18 -8.99
N GLN A 16 14.10 -24.11 -9.44
CA GLN A 16 14.30 -22.81 -8.81
C GLN A 16 13.96 -22.98 -7.32
N PRO A 17 14.85 -22.58 -6.41
CA PRO A 17 14.58 -22.69 -4.99
C PRO A 17 13.34 -21.86 -4.68
N ARG A 18 12.35 -22.45 -3.98
CA ARG A 18 11.07 -21.80 -3.60
C ARG A 18 11.25 -20.43 -2.92
N PHE A 19 12.42 -20.17 -2.36
CA PHE A 19 12.80 -18.89 -1.78
C PHE A 19 12.85 -17.72 -2.78
N LEU A 20 13.19 -17.96 -4.05
CA LEU A 20 13.19 -16.89 -5.06
C LEU A 20 11.78 -16.56 -5.55
N SER A 21 10.87 -17.54 -5.62
CA SER A 21 9.46 -17.29 -6.01
C SER A 21 8.75 -16.33 -5.06
N GLN A 22 9.14 -16.31 -3.78
CA GLN A 22 8.47 -15.53 -2.74
C GLN A 22 8.66 -14.02 -2.93
N TYR A 23 9.82 -13.59 -3.46
CA TYR A 23 10.18 -12.19 -3.69
C TYR A 23 9.65 -11.62 -5.01
N VAL A 24 9.26 -12.48 -5.96
CA VAL A 24 8.70 -12.03 -7.26
C VAL A 24 7.36 -11.32 -7.06
N HIS A 25 6.68 -11.56 -5.94
CA HIS A 25 5.39 -10.94 -5.66
C HIS A 25 5.45 -9.43 -5.37
N ASP A 26 6.61 -8.95 -4.96
CA ASP A 26 6.78 -7.55 -4.57
C ASP A 26 7.58 -6.74 -5.60
N LEU A 27 7.89 -7.37 -6.73
CA LEU A 27 8.64 -6.78 -7.84
C LEU A 27 7.78 -6.72 -9.10
N GLY A 28 7.93 -5.64 -9.86
CA GLY A 28 7.33 -5.49 -11.18
C GLY A 28 7.78 -6.57 -12.16
N LYS A 29 7.19 -6.57 -13.35
CA LYS A 29 7.57 -7.48 -14.43
C LYS A 29 9.00 -7.17 -14.90
N PRO A 30 9.75 -8.16 -15.40
CA PRO A 30 11.04 -7.90 -16.03
C PRO A 30 10.91 -6.85 -17.14
N GLY A 31 11.68 -5.76 -17.03
CA GLY A 31 11.66 -4.64 -17.98
C GLY A 31 10.79 -3.45 -17.59
N ASP A 32 10.03 -3.54 -16.49
CA ASP A 32 9.31 -2.40 -15.94
C ASP A 32 10.29 -1.28 -15.52
N ALA A 33 9.91 -0.04 -15.81
CA ALA A 33 10.68 1.14 -15.40
C ALA A 33 10.61 1.36 -13.88
N ASP A 34 11.68 1.88 -13.30
CA ASP A 34 11.68 2.32 -11.90
C ASP A 34 10.88 3.63 -11.74
N CYS A 35 9.94 3.65 -10.79
CA CYS A 35 9.18 4.86 -10.43
C CYS A 35 9.83 5.68 -9.29
N GLY A 36 10.99 5.26 -8.81
CA GLY A 36 11.65 5.85 -7.65
C GLY A 36 10.78 5.71 -6.41
N ARG A 37 10.21 6.83 -5.92
CA ARG A 37 9.29 6.81 -4.77
C ARG A 37 7.83 6.56 -5.16
N GLY A 38 7.48 6.62 -6.45
CA GLY A 38 6.11 6.46 -6.95
C GLY A 38 5.20 7.68 -6.72
N VAL A 39 5.77 8.86 -6.48
CA VAL A 39 5.00 10.07 -6.11
C VAL A 39 4.12 10.55 -7.26
N ASN A 40 4.64 10.56 -8.48
CA ASN A 40 3.89 11.03 -9.66
C ASN A 40 2.75 10.07 -9.99
N GLU A 41 3.04 8.78 -9.98
CA GLU A 41 2.07 7.71 -10.23
C GLU A 41 0.95 7.73 -9.20
N THR A 42 1.28 7.99 -7.93
CA THR A 42 0.27 8.13 -6.86
C THR A 42 -0.60 9.37 -7.06
N LEU A 43 -0.01 10.51 -7.46
CA LEU A 43 -0.78 11.71 -7.76
C LEU A 43 -1.78 11.49 -8.90
N GLU A 44 -1.42 10.69 -9.90
CA GLU A 44 -2.35 10.32 -10.97
C GLU A 44 -3.50 9.43 -10.46
N VAL A 45 -3.21 8.48 -9.56
CA VAL A 45 -4.23 7.63 -8.92
C VAL A 45 -5.17 8.48 -8.06
N ILE A 46 -4.63 9.40 -7.25
CA ILE A 46 -5.40 10.35 -6.44
C ILE A 46 -6.27 11.23 -7.33
N ALA A 47 -5.71 11.82 -8.39
CA ALA A 47 -6.45 12.67 -9.30
C ALA A 47 -7.60 11.92 -9.99
N ALA A 48 -7.41 10.63 -10.31
CA ALA A 48 -8.45 9.78 -10.88
C ALA A 48 -9.61 9.53 -9.89
N LEU A 49 -9.29 9.27 -8.62
CA LEU A 49 -10.28 9.12 -7.55
C LEU A 49 -11.05 10.42 -7.30
N GLU A 50 -10.33 11.53 -7.11
CA GLU A 50 -10.92 12.84 -6.84
C GLU A 50 -11.80 13.33 -8.01
N SER A 51 -11.38 13.09 -9.26
CA SER A 51 -12.18 13.43 -10.45
C SER A 51 -13.48 12.63 -10.54
N ALA A 52 -13.55 11.46 -9.90
CA ALA A 52 -14.76 10.66 -9.76
C ALA A 52 -15.59 11.02 -8.51
N GLY A 53 -15.18 12.04 -7.75
CA GLY A 53 -15.84 12.44 -6.50
C GLY A 53 -15.57 11.50 -5.33
N ILE A 54 -14.48 10.73 -5.38
CA ILE A 54 -14.08 9.81 -4.32
C ILE A 54 -12.95 10.46 -3.53
N ASP A 55 -13.27 10.90 -2.32
CA ASP A 55 -12.26 11.37 -1.37
C ASP A 55 -11.29 10.23 -1.04
N CYS A 56 -10.01 10.54 -0.84
CA CYS A 56 -9.02 9.53 -0.51
C CYS A 56 -7.85 10.09 0.29
N CYS A 57 -7.23 9.24 1.10
CA CYS A 57 -5.98 9.56 1.81
C CYS A 57 -5.02 8.38 1.80
N VAL A 58 -3.72 8.68 1.69
CA VAL A 58 -2.65 7.68 1.74
C VAL A 58 -2.40 7.31 3.20
N VAL A 59 -2.48 6.02 3.51
CA VAL A 59 -2.34 5.44 4.84
C VAL A 59 -1.15 4.46 4.89
N GLY A 60 -1.08 3.64 5.95
CA GLY A 60 -0.11 2.56 6.06
C GLY A 60 1.33 3.03 6.09
N THR A 61 2.23 2.26 5.47
CA THR A 61 3.67 2.51 5.57
C THR A 61 4.08 3.85 4.94
N LYS A 62 3.37 4.29 3.88
CA LYS A 62 3.64 5.60 3.26
C LYS A 62 3.29 6.77 4.17
N ALA A 63 2.24 6.64 4.99
CA ALA A 63 1.89 7.65 6.00
C ALA A 63 2.91 7.68 7.16
N LEU A 64 3.39 6.52 7.62
CA LEU A 64 4.47 6.46 8.61
C LEU A 64 5.73 7.18 8.11
N VAL A 65 6.16 6.92 6.88
CA VAL A 65 7.33 7.58 6.27
C VAL A 65 7.12 9.08 6.11
N TYR A 66 5.89 9.52 5.79
CA TYR A 66 5.55 10.94 5.75
C TYR A 66 5.74 11.60 7.12
N TYR A 67 5.37 10.92 8.20
CA TYR A 67 5.58 11.32 9.59
C TYR A 67 6.94 10.88 10.17
N GLY A 68 7.98 10.79 9.32
CA GLY A 68 9.36 10.65 9.79
C GLY A 68 9.82 9.24 10.14
N ALA A 69 8.95 8.23 10.10
CA ALA A 69 9.34 6.85 10.38
C ALA A 69 10.30 6.30 9.30
N ARG A 70 11.27 5.48 9.73
CA ARG A 70 12.26 4.88 8.82
C ARG A 70 11.82 3.51 8.32
N ARG A 71 10.84 3.49 7.42
CA ARG A 71 10.33 2.27 6.77
C ARG A 71 10.63 2.23 5.27
N VAL A 72 10.63 1.02 4.70
CA VAL A 72 10.71 0.80 3.25
C VAL A 72 9.31 0.39 2.76
N PRO A 73 8.55 1.31 2.14
CA PRO A 73 7.20 1.01 1.70
C PRO A 73 7.22 0.21 0.39
N LEU A 74 6.45 -0.89 0.34
CA LEU A 74 6.32 -1.75 -0.85
C LEU A 74 5.17 -1.33 -1.77
N ASN A 75 4.14 -0.68 -1.21
CA ASN A 75 2.95 -0.25 -1.93
C ASN A 75 2.52 1.14 -1.47
N TRP A 76 1.59 1.72 -2.21
CA TRP A 76 0.79 2.86 -1.78
C TRP A 76 -0.58 2.39 -1.31
N ASP A 77 -0.83 2.52 -0.02
CA ASP A 77 -2.11 2.13 0.58
C ASP A 77 -3.05 3.34 0.57
N ILE A 78 -4.16 3.23 -0.16
CA ILE A 78 -5.08 4.34 -0.41
C ILE A 78 -6.43 4.02 0.24
N CYS A 79 -6.75 4.75 1.30
CA CYS A 79 -8.02 4.67 1.99
C CYS A 79 -9.08 5.47 1.22
N VAL A 80 -10.23 4.86 0.96
CA VAL A 80 -11.42 5.46 0.34
C VAL A 80 -12.66 5.24 1.21
N PRO A 81 -13.71 6.08 1.11
CA PRO A 81 -14.95 5.86 1.84
C PRO A 81 -15.51 4.47 1.55
N THR A 82 -15.89 3.76 2.61
CA THR A 82 -16.35 2.37 2.54
C THR A 82 -17.50 2.18 1.55
N GLU A 83 -18.42 3.13 1.53
CA GLU A 83 -19.59 3.16 0.66
C GLU A 83 -19.25 3.37 -0.82
N LEU A 84 -18.07 3.91 -1.13
CA LEU A 84 -17.57 4.13 -2.49
C LEU A 84 -16.49 3.12 -2.89
N PHE A 85 -16.19 2.14 -2.03
CA PHE A 85 -15.09 1.18 -2.25
C PHE A 85 -15.23 0.41 -3.57
N ASP A 86 -16.41 -0.16 -3.84
CA ASP A 86 -16.67 -0.88 -5.09
C ASP A 86 -16.58 0.04 -6.32
N GLN A 87 -17.00 1.30 -6.18
CA GLN A 87 -16.87 2.31 -7.23
C GLN A 87 -15.40 2.64 -7.50
N ALA A 88 -14.58 2.78 -6.46
CA ALA A 88 -13.15 3.02 -6.59
C ALA A 88 -12.45 1.85 -7.31
N ILE A 89 -12.79 0.60 -6.99
CA ILE A 89 -12.29 -0.59 -7.71
C ILE A 89 -12.75 -0.57 -9.17
N ALA A 90 -14.02 -0.24 -9.42
CA ALA A 90 -14.60 -0.19 -10.76
C ALA A 90 -13.86 0.80 -11.66
N LEU A 91 -13.38 1.93 -11.11
CA LEU A 91 -12.60 2.91 -11.87
C LEU A 91 -11.36 2.28 -12.49
N PHE A 92 -10.56 1.54 -11.71
CA PHE A 92 -9.29 0.96 -12.19
C PHE A 92 -9.45 -0.35 -12.96
N THR A 93 -10.64 -0.96 -12.91
CA THR A 93 -10.96 -2.18 -13.69
C THR A 93 -11.74 -1.90 -14.97
N SER A 94 -12.23 -0.65 -15.15
CA SER A 94 -12.99 -0.21 -16.33
C SER A 94 -12.20 0.75 -17.22
N ALA A 95 -12.63 0.88 -18.47
CA ALA A 95 -12.04 1.85 -19.39
C ALA A 95 -12.35 3.30 -18.93
N PRO A 96 -11.42 4.25 -19.09
CA PRO A 96 -10.13 4.09 -19.78
C PRO A 96 -8.99 3.63 -18.86
N LEU A 97 -9.15 3.62 -17.53
CA LEU A 97 -8.02 3.41 -16.62
C LEU A 97 -7.47 1.98 -16.68
N ASN A 98 -8.28 0.98 -17.03
CA ASN A 98 -7.79 -0.39 -17.22
C ASN A 98 -6.85 -0.57 -18.43
N GLU A 99 -6.72 0.44 -19.30
CA GLU A 99 -5.70 0.47 -20.34
C GLU A 99 -4.33 0.73 -19.73
N LYS A 100 -4.28 1.54 -18.67
CA LYS A 100 -3.08 1.98 -17.97
C LYS A 100 -2.73 1.11 -16.76
N TYR A 101 -3.72 0.78 -15.94
CA TYR A 101 -3.57 -0.02 -14.73
C TYR A 101 -4.10 -1.43 -14.95
N GLU A 102 -3.59 -2.39 -14.18
CA GLU A 102 -4.13 -3.75 -14.15
C GLU A 102 -4.16 -4.30 -12.72
N PRO A 103 -5.08 -5.22 -12.41
CA PRO A 103 -5.04 -5.96 -11.16
C PRO A 103 -3.71 -6.70 -11.03
N TRP A 104 -3.10 -6.63 -9.85
CA TRP A 104 -1.91 -7.36 -9.50
C TRP A 104 -2.26 -8.52 -8.57
N HIS A 105 -1.40 -9.54 -8.52
CA HIS A 105 -1.64 -10.66 -7.63
C HIS A 105 -1.62 -10.21 -6.17
N ARG A 106 -2.30 -10.97 -5.31
CA ARG A 106 -2.43 -10.65 -3.89
C ARG A 106 -1.08 -10.69 -3.18
N ILE A 107 -0.95 -9.86 -2.15
CA ILE A 107 0.17 -9.89 -1.21
C ILE A 107 0.03 -11.13 -0.33
N MET A 108 1.13 -11.61 0.22
CA MET A 108 1.08 -12.65 1.24
C MET A 108 0.25 -12.18 2.46
N PRO A 109 -0.50 -13.08 3.11
CA PRO A 109 -1.19 -12.73 4.34
C PRO A 109 -0.20 -12.29 5.43
N GLU A 110 -0.46 -11.13 6.02
CA GLU A 110 0.21 -10.67 7.24
C GLU A 110 -0.66 -11.02 8.45
N ALA A 111 -0.02 -11.42 9.55
CA ALA A 111 -0.75 -11.65 10.78
C ALA A 111 -1.41 -10.35 11.25
N LYS A 112 -2.72 -10.40 11.54
CA LYS A 112 -3.55 -9.27 12.03
C LYS A 112 -3.96 -8.23 11.00
N MET A 113 -3.63 -8.38 9.71
CA MET A 113 -4.14 -7.49 8.66
C MET A 113 -4.80 -8.25 7.51
N LEU A 114 -5.93 -7.70 7.03
CA LEU A 114 -6.65 -8.23 5.87
C LEU A 114 -6.23 -7.54 4.56
N MET A 115 -5.14 -6.76 4.56
CA MET A 115 -4.58 -6.08 3.37
C MET A 115 -4.47 -7.00 2.15
N HIS A 116 -4.04 -8.25 2.37
CA HIS A 116 -3.92 -9.28 1.34
C HIS A 116 -5.26 -9.69 0.67
N THR A 117 -6.39 -9.33 1.27
CA THR A 117 -7.73 -9.62 0.74
C THR A 117 -8.25 -8.53 -0.19
N TYR A 118 -7.64 -7.34 -0.15
CA TYR A 118 -8.07 -6.17 -0.90
C TYR A 118 -7.41 -6.09 -2.28
N PRO A 119 -8.08 -5.46 -3.28
CA PRO A 119 -7.53 -5.33 -4.62
C PRO A 119 -6.24 -4.51 -4.65
N ARG A 120 -5.19 -5.13 -5.17
CA ARG A 120 -3.91 -4.51 -5.50
C ARG A 120 -3.85 -4.27 -7.00
N PHE A 121 -3.29 -3.13 -7.39
CA PHE A 121 -3.14 -2.73 -8.79
C PHE A 121 -1.68 -2.38 -9.08
N THR A 122 -1.31 -2.46 -10.34
CA THR A 122 -0.02 -1.98 -10.85
C THR A 122 -0.22 -1.07 -12.07
N LEU A 123 0.75 -0.18 -12.30
CA LEU A 123 0.87 0.60 -13.53
C LEU A 123 1.63 -0.23 -14.58
N LYS A 124 1.04 -0.45 -15.76
CA LYS A 124 1.68 -1.27 -16.79
C LYS A 124 3.01 -0.66 -17.24
N GLY A 125 4.08 -1.44 -17.22
CA GLY A 125 5.41 -1.03 -17.65
C GLY A 125 6.20 -0.26 -16.59
N VAL A 126 5.69 -0.13 -15.36
CA VAL A 126 6.32 0.62 -14.27
C VAL A 126 6.23 -0.18 -12.97
N ASN A 127 7.33 -0.26 -12.22
CA ASN A 127 7.38 -0.93 -10.92
C ASN A 127 6.70 -0.09 -9.83
N PHE A 128 5.37 0.02 -9.92
CA PHE A 128 4.53 0.84 -9.05
C PHE A 128 3.27 0.07 -8.66
N PHE A 129 3.00 0.00 -7.36
CA PHE A 129 1.87 -0.73 -6.82
C PHE A 129 1.06 0.11 -5.85
N PHE A 130 -0.25 -0.07 -5.87
CA PHE A 130 -1.15 0.51 -4.89
C PHE A 130 -2.26 -0.45 -4.52
N ILE A 131 -2.83 -0.25 -3.32
CA ILE A 131 -3.94 -1.01 -2.77
C ILE A 131 -5.05 -0.02 -2.47
N ILE A 132 -6.28 -0.37 -2.83
CA ILE A 132 -7.46 0.38 -2.40
C ILE A 132 -8.01 -0.30 -1.15
N LEU A 133 -8.18 0.48 -0.08
CA LEU A 133 -8.70 0.02 1.20
C LEU A 133 -9.98 0.78 1.54
N PRO A 134 -11.03 0.09 2.04
CA PRO A 134 -12.20 0.77 2.54
C PRO A 134 -11.90 1.40 3.91
N SER A 135 -12.51 2.55 4.19
CA SER A 135 -12.26 3.35 5.40
C SER A 135 -12.48 2.61 6.72
N PHE A 136 -13.33 1.58 6.76
CA PHE A 136 -13.56 0.78 7.97
C PHE A 136 -12.34 -0.08 8.35
N GLU A 137 -11.51 -0.49 7.39
CA GLU A 137 -10.27 -1.21 7.67
C GLU A 137 -9.20 -0.30 8.25
N CYS A 138 -9.22 0.97 7.85
CA CYS A 138 -8.31 1.97 8.36
C CYS A 138 -8.83 2.63 9.65
N LEU A 139 -10.05 2.35 10.10
CA LEU A 139 -10.76 3.08 11.17
C LEU A 139 -10.61 4.61 11.05
N LEU A 140 -10.57 5.11 9.81
CA LEU A 140 -10.26 6.50 9.49
C LEU A 140 -11.09 6.98 8.32
N SER A 141 -11.73 8.14 8.46
CA SER A 141 -12.52 8.74 7.39
C SER A 141 -11.64 9.60 6.49
N PRO A 142 -11.49 9.28 5.18
CA PRO A 142 -10.55 9.95 4.28
C PRO A 142 -11.09 11.27 3.72
N LYS A 143 -11.97 11.95 4.47
CA LYS A 143 -12.52 13.23 4.06
C LYS A 143 -11.44 14.31 4.03
N PRO A 144 -11.58 15.34 3.17
CA PRO A 144 -10.59 16.42 3.05
C PRO A 144 -10.29 17.11 4.39
N GLU A 145 -11.28 17.30 5.27
CA GLU A 145 -11.07 17.93 6.58
C GLU A 145 -10.23 17.10 7.56
N ASN A 146 -10.13 15.79 7.33
CA ASN A 146 -9.37 14.85 8.16
C ASN A 146 -7.96 14.61 7.62
N CYS A 147 -7.63 15.17 6.46
CA CYS A 147 -6.37 14.97 5.81
C CYS A 147 -5.64 16.30 5.60
N GLU A 148 -4.32 16.20 5.52
CA GLU A 148 -3.44 17.28 5.11
C GLU A 148 -2.66 16.86 3.87
N ARG A 149 -2.25 17.83 3.06
CA ARG A 149 -1.49 17.55 1.84
C ARG A 149 0.00 17.77 2.08
N SER A 150 0.80 16.79 1.66
CA SER A 150 2.25 16.95 1.60
C SER A 150 2.66 18.06 0.63
N ALA A 151 3.94 18.44 0.63
CA ALA A 151 4.47 19.41 -0.32
C ALA A 151 4.27 19.02 -1.81
N SER A 152 4.10 17.73 -2.11
CA SER A 152 3.79 17.24 -3.46
C SER A 152 2.29 17.12 -3.74
N GLY A 153 1.43 17.47 -2.79
CA GLY A 153 -0.02 17.43 -2.94
C GLY A 153 -0.69 16.11 -2.57
N ILE A 154 0.05 15.13 -2.04
CA ILE A 154 -0.51 13.83 -1.63
C ILE A 154 -1.28 14.01 -0.31
N PRO A 155 -2.56 13.60 -0.23
CA PRO A 155 -3.34 13.66 1.00
C PRO A 155 -2.90 12.54 1.96
N TYR A 156 -2.54 12.91 3.18
CA TYR A 156 -2.27 12.03 4.30
C TYR A 156 -3.25 12.33 5.43
N PRO A 157 -3.66 11.34 6.24
CA PRO A 157 -4.46 11.60 7.43
C PRO A 157 -3.69 12.55 8.36
N LYS A 158 -4.39 13.47 9.02
CA LYS A 158 -3.80 14.29 10.09
C LYS A 158 -3.22 13.41 11.19
N LEU A 159 -2.14 13.87 11.81
CA LEU A 159 -1.31 13.08 12.71
C LEU A 159 -2.13 12.44 13.85
N GLU A 160 -2.98 13.22 14.52
CA GLU A 160 -3.81 12.76 15.62
C GLU A 160 -4.82 11.69 15.20
N LEU A 161 -5.39 11.82 14.00
CA LEU A 161 -6.34 10.85 13.47
C LEU A 161 -5.62 9.56 13.05
N PHE A 162 -4.43 9.69 12.48
CA PHE A 162 -3.61 8.53 12.11
C PHE A 162 -3.14 7.77 13.34
N ALA A 163 -2.60 8.47 14.35
CA ALA A 163 -2.18 7.87 15.61
C ALA A 163 -3.35 7.15 16.32
N GLN A 164 -4.53 7.79 16.39
CA GLN A 164 -5.73 7.14 16.95
C GLN A 164 -6.12 5.88 16.18
N SER A 165 -6.11 5.93 14.85
CA SER A 165 -6.38 4.77 14.00
C SER A 165 -5.42 3.60 14.29
N LEU A 166 -4.11 3.86 14.36
CA LEU A 166 -3.12 2.82 14.67
C LEU A 166 -3.36 2.19 16.04
N MET A 167 -3.74 3.01 17.03
CA MET A 167 -4.08 2.55 18.38
C MET A 167 -5.34 1.67 18.38
N ASP A 168 -6.42 2.14 17.74
CA ASP A 168 -7.70 1.42 17.66
C ASP A 168 -7.56 0.08 16.92
N LEU A 169 -6.71 0.05 15.88
CA LEU A 169 -6.35 -1.16 15.14
C LEU A 169 -5.34 -2.06 15.87
N GLN A 170 -4.83 -1.64 17.04
CA GLN A 170 -3.78 -2.32 17.80
C GLN A 170 -2.50 -2.58 17.00
N GLN A 171 -2.15 -1.66 16.10
CA GLN A 171 -0.94 -1.67 15.28
C GLN A 171 0.23 -1.05 16.06
N TYR A 172 0.54 -1.60 17.23
CA TYR A 172 1.50 -0.99 18.17
C TYR A 172 2.90 -0.81 17.58
N ALA A 173 3.36 -1.72 16.72
CA ALA A 173 4.66 -1.57 16.06
C ALA A 173 4.71 -0.37 15.09
N ASP A 174 3.58 -0.05 14.45
CA ASP A 174 3.49 1.12 13.58
C ASP A 174 3.25 2.39 14.40
N LEU A 175 2.54 2.29 15.53
CA LEU A 175 2.38 3.39 16.49
C LEU A 175 3.71 3.79 17.15
N ASP A 176 4.53 2.83 17.57
CA ASP A 176 5.87 3.07 18.13
C ASP A 176 6.74 3.83 17.13
N ASP A 177 6.74 3.40 15.86
CA ASP A 177 7.48 4.08 14.80
C ASP A 177 6.97 5.48 14.48
N LEU A 178 5.66 5.72 14.61
CA LEU A 178 5.07 7.05 14.47
C LEU A 178 5.50 7.96 15.61
N VAL A 179 5.48 7.45 16.85
CA VAL A 179 5.93 8.16 18.06
C VAL A 179 7.40 8.56 17.93
N ASP A 180 8.27 7.61 17.56
CA ASP A 180 9.69 7.87 17.35
C ASP A 180 9.94 8.81 16.16
N GLY A 181 9.16 8.69 15.09
CA GLY A 181 9.30 9.50 13.88
C GLY A 181 8.97 10.98 14.08
N MET A 182 7.99 11.26 14.94
CA MET A 182 7.49 12.62 15.22
C MET A 182 7.95 13.18 16.57
N ASP A 183 8.72 12.41 17.36
CA ASP A 183 9.16 12.76 18.72
C ASP A 183 7.96 13.08 19.64
N LEU A 184 6.94 12.21 19.61
CA LEU A 184 5.71 12.41 20.38
C LEU A 184 5.92 12.02 21.83
N ASP A 185 5.54 12.92 22.74
CA ASP A 185 5.58 12.66 24.17
C ASP A 185 4.20 12.28 24.73
N GLN A 186 4.19 11.89 26.00
CA GLN A 186 2.95 11.54 26.69
C GLN A 186 1.95 12.71 26.74
N ALA A 187 2.45 13.94 26.93
CA ALA A 187 1.59 15.12 27.03
C ALA A 187 0.86 15.40 25.71
N TRP A 188 1.52 15.17 24.58
CA TRP A 188 0.89 15.21 23.26
C TRP A 188 -0.21 14.15 23.15
N GLY A 189 0.07 12.91 23.59
CA GLY A 189 -0.90 11.82 23.58
C GLY A 189 -2.16 12.14 24.38
N GLU A 190 -2.01 12.65 25.61
CA GLU A 190 -3.12 13.04 26.49
C GLU A 190 -3.96 14.19 25.91
N ALA A 191 -3.34 15.09 25.14
CA ALA A 191 -4.04 16.23 24.56
C ALA A 191 -4.79 15.91 23.25
N HIS A 192 -4.36 14.90 22.49
CA HIS A 192 -4.85 14.65 21.13
C HIS A 192 -5.54 13.30 20.94
N LEU A 193 -5.28 12.31 21.80
CA LEU A 193 -5.78 10.95 21.65
C LEU A 193 -6.87 10.61 22.68
N GLN A 194 -7.72 9.65 22.33
CA GLN A 194 -8.79 9.13 23.17
C GLN A 194 -8.29 7.88 23.90
N LEU A 195 -7.58 8.08 25.02
CA LEU A 195 -6.91 7.00 25.76
C LEU A 195 -7.82 6.21 26.71
N ASP A 196 -8.98 6.78 27.09
CA ASP A 196 -9.89 6.21 28.11
C ASP A 196 -10.97 5.28 27.55
N LYS A 197 -10.74 4.66 26.38
CA LYS A 197 -11.73 3.78 25.73
C LYS A 197 -11.52 2.30 26.04
#